data_AF-A0A3D6BU19-F1
#
_entry.id   AF-A0A3D6BU19-F1
#
_cell.length_a   1.000
_cell.length_b   1.000
_cell.length_c   1.000
_cell.angle_alpha   90.00
_cell.angle_beta   90.00
_cell.angle_gamma   90.00
#
_symmetry.space_group_name_H-M   'P 1'
#
loop_
_entity.id
_entity.type
_entity.pdbx_description
1 polymer ?
#
loop_
_entity_poly.entity_id
_entity_poly.type
_entity_poly.pdbx_seq_one_letter_code
_entity_poly.pdbx_strand_id
1 'polypeptide(L)'
;MVTSKICIDKYGYPTPSMERKHMKLWDIPDDINQAIPELPNRLYCNKDLEAPLEKAFRNIMDRCLMDEIKTWDGCFNIRKKRGLNSWSLHSWGIAIDINASGNGLGKTPSMDRRLVDCFKEAGFDWGGTWTRPDGMHFQLSVI
;
A
#
# COMPACT_ATOMS: atom_id res chain seq x y z
N MET A 1 9.15 9.56 5.01
CA MET A 1 7.92 8.88 5.45
C MET A 1 6.76 9.85 5.60
N VAL A 2 5.77 9.70 4.74
CA VAL A 2 4.48 10.38 4.83
C VAL A 2 3.82 10.12 6.17
N THR A 3 3.19 11.15 6.75
CA THR A 3 2.46 11.06 8.02
C THR A 3 1.01 11.49 7.83
N SER A 4 0.15 11.15 8.80
CA SER A 4 -1.24 11.60 8.80
C SER A 4 -1.39 13.11 8.73
N LYS A 5 -0.44 13.88 9.29
CA LYS A 5 -0.45 15.34 9.20
C LYS A 5 -0.25 15.81 7.75
N ILE A 6 0.75 15.25 7.06
CA ILE A 6 1.01 15.58 5.65
C ILE A 6 -0.20 15.22 4.78
N CYS A 7 -0.86 14.09 5.04
CA CYS A 7 -2.08 13.73 4.32
C CYS A 7 -3.24 14.70 4.58
N ILE A 8 -3.41 15.17 5.81
CA ILE A 8 -4.42 16.20 6.13
C ILE A 8 -4.09 17.50 5.39
N ASP A 9 -2.83 17.92 5.38
CA ASP A 9 -2.41 19.16 4.74
C ASP A 9 -2.61 19.10 3.21
N LYS A 10 -2.39 17.93 2.57
CA LYS A 10 -2.55 17.75 1.11
C LYS A 10 -3.98 17.41 0.67
N TYR A 11 -4.62 16.44 1.31
CA TYR A 11 -5.90 15.86 0.87
C TYR A 11 -7.09 16.27 1.76
N GLY A 12 -6.83 16.84 2.94
CA GLY A 12 -7.83 17.08 3.97
C GLY A 12 -8.10 15.85 4.85
N TYR A 13 -9.04 16.00 5.79
CA TYR A 13 -9.47 14.91 6.67
C TYR A 13 -10.13 13.77 5.90
N PRO A 14 -9.95 12.50 6.33
CA PRO A 14 -10.51 11.33 5.66
C PRO A 14 -12.02 11.29 5.87
N THR A 15 -12.72 11.90 4.92
CA THR A 15 -14.17 12.12 4.91
C THR A 15 -14.69 11.80 3.51
N PRO A 16 -16.02 11.60 3.34
CA PRO A 16 -16.60 11.41 2.01
C PRO A 16 -16.28 12.55 1.03
N SER A 17 -16.00 13.77 1.51
CA SER A 17 -15.58 14.89 0.67
C SER A 17 -14.15 14.73 0.12
N MET A 18 -13.22 14.23 0.95
CA MET A 18 -11.86 13.89 0.53
C MET A 18 -11.92 12.78 -0.53
N GLU A 19 -12.71 11.73 -0.27
CA GLU A 19 -12.86 10.60 -1.18
C GLU A 19 -13.30 11.05 -2.58
N ARG A 20 -14.38 11.84 -2.68
CA ARG A 20 -14.88 12.35 -3.96
C ARG A 20 -13.84 13.14 -4.76
N LYS A 21 -12.88 13.79 -4.10
CA LYS A 21 -11.87 14.62 -4.75
C LYS A 21 -10.64 13.80 -5.17
N HIS A 22 -10.17 12.92 -4.30
CA HIS A 22 -8.84 12.33 -4.40
C HIS A 22 -8.83 10.82 -4.68
N MET A 23 -9.95 10.12 -4.46
CA MET A 23 -10.03 8.68 -4.68
C MET A 23 -10.60 8.37 -6.07
N LYS A 24 -10.27 7.19 -6.58
CA LYS A 24 -10.87 6.59 -7.77
C LYS A 24 -10.95 5.07 -7.61
N LEU A 25 -11.83 4.45 -8.37
CA LEU A 25 -11.73 3.02 -8.66
C LEU A 25 -10.80 2.88 -9.86
N TRP A 26 -9.62 2.31 -9.64
CA TRP A 26 -8.66 2.02 -10.70
C TRP A 26 -8.88 0.59 -11.21
N ASP A 27 -9.07 0.45 -12.51
CA ASP A 27 -9.04 -0.84 -13.20
C ASP A 27 -7.58 -1.23 -13.45
N ILE A 28 -7.09 -2.24 -12.75
CA ILE A 28 -5.69 -2.69 -12.86
C ILE A 28 -5.51 -3.34 -14.24
N PRO A 29 -4.41 -3.06 -14.97
CA PRO A 29 -4.13 -3.68 -16.26
C PRO A 29 -4.27 -5.21 -16.25
N ASP A 30 -4.93 -5.75 -17.28
CA ASP A 30 -5.28 -7.17 -17.37
C ASP A 30 -4.07 -8.09 -17.33
N ASP A 31 -2.94 -7.65 -17.88
CA ASP A 31 -1.70 -8.43 -17.87
C ASP A 31 -1.07 -8.52 -16.47
N ILE A 32 -1.26 -7.50 -15.61
CA ILE A 32 -0.91 -7.59 -14.19
C ILE A 32 -1.87 -8.56 -13.48
N ASN A 33 -3.18 -8.44 -13.72
CA ASN A 33 -4.19 -9.32 -13.10
C ASN A 33 -3.94 -10.80 -13.44
N GLN A 34 -3.53 -11.07 -14.68
CA GLN A 34 -3.19 -12.42 -15.13
C GLN A 34 -1.88 -12.93 -14.52
N ALA A 35 -0.88 -12.06 -14.36
CA ALA A 35 0.41 -12.42 -13.82
C ALA A 35 0.41 -12.60 -12.29
N ILE A 36 -0.43 -11.85 -11.57
CA ILE A 36 -0.50 -11.84 -10.10
C ILE A 36 -1.96 -11.96 -9.64
N PRO A 37 -2.55 -13.16 -9.68
CA PRO A 37 -3.98 -13.39 -9.43
C PRO A 37 -4.42 -13.09 -7.98
N GLU A 38 -3.47 -12.98 -7.03
CA GLU A 38 -3.72 -12.59 -5.64
C GLU A 38 -4.09 -11.11 -5.49
N LEU A 39 -3.78 -10.28 -6.49
CA LEU A 39 -4.15 -8.86 -6.50
C LEU A 39 -5.63 -8.66 -6.89
N PRO A 40 -6.28 -7.58 -6.44
CA PRO A 40 -7.63 -7.28 -6.87
C PRO A 40 -7.63 -6.74 -8.31
N ASN A 41 -8.54 -7.22 -9.17
CA ASN A 41 -8.66 -6.67 -10.54
C ASN A 41 -9.00 -5.18 -10.60
N ARG A 42 -9.64 -4.67 -9.54
CA ARG A 42 -10.00 -3.25 -9.39
C ARG A 42 -9.69 -2.78 -7.99
N LEU A 43 -9.13 -1.59 -7.87
CA LEU A 43 -8.66 -1.05 -6.60
C LEU A 43 -9.22 0.34 -6.34
N TYR A 44 -9.98 0.49 -5.25
CA TYR A 44 -10.37 1.80 -4.75
C TYR A 44 -9.22 2.41 -3.94
N CYS A 45 -8.58 3.43 -4.52
CA CYS A 45 -7.36 4.04 -3.98
C CYS A 45 -7.27 5.53 -4.30
N ASN A 46 -6.25 6.19 -3.74
CA ASN A 46 -5.91 7.56 -4.11
C ASN A 46 -5.39 7.60 -5.54
N LYS A 47 -5.72 8.66 -6.29
CA LYS A 47 -5.16 8.90 -7.62
C LYS A 47 -3.63 8.92 -7.62
N ASP A 48 -3.01 9.38 -6.54
CA ASP A 48 -1.55 9.45 -6.42
C ASP A 48 -0.91 8.08 -6.12
N LEU A 49 -1.69 7.05 -5.76
CA LEU A 49 -1.19 5.69 -5.53
C LEU A 49 -1.04 4.90 -6.84
N GLU A 50 -1.88 5.17 -7.84
CA GLU A 50 -2.01 4.37 -9.07
C GLU A 50 -0.67 4.16 -9.79
N ALA A 51 -0.03 5.23 -10.25
CA ALA A 51 1.20 5.11 -11.04
C ALA A 51 2.38 4.47 -10.25
N PRO A 52 2.65 4.84 -8.98
CA PRO A 52 3.62 4.14 -8.16
C PRO A 52 3.28 2.66 -7.97
N LEU A 53 2.03 2.33 -7.70
CA LEU A 53 1.62 0.96 -7.40
C LEU A 53 1.69 0.07 -8.66
N GLU A 54 1.26 0.60 -9.81
CA GLU A 54 1.45 -0.09 -11.09
C GLU A 54 2.93 -0.35 -11.34
N LYS A 55 3.80 0.65 -11.15
CA LYS A 55 5.26 0.47 -11.30
C LYS A 55 5.79 -0.63 -10.36
N ALA A 56 5.30 -0.71 -9.12
CA ALA A 56 5.70 -1.77 -8.21
C ALA A 56 5.29 -3.16 -8.73
N PHE A 57 4.08 -3.31 -9.26
CA PHE A 57 3.62 -4.56 -9.87
C PHE A 57 4.42 -4.93 -11.13
N ARG A 58 4.75 -3.95 -11.97
CA ARG A 58 5.63 -4.15 -13.13
C ARG A 58 7.02 -4.63 -12.69
N ASN A 59 7.60 -3.99 -11.69
CA ASN A 59 8.89 -4.43 -11.13
C ASN A 59 8.85 -5.88 -10.61
N ILE A 60 7.72 -6.32 -10.03
CA ILE A 60 7.52 -7.70 -9.57
C ILE A 60 7.52 -8.67 -10.76
N MET A 61 6.78 -8.34 -11.83
CA MET A 61 6.75 -9.14 -13.07
C MET A 61 8.13 -9.22 -13.71
N ASP A 62 8.83 -8.10 -13.85
CA ASP A 62 10.16 -8.01 -14.48
C ASP A 62 11.21 -8.85 -13.75
N ARG A 63 11.04 -9.06 -12.44
CA ARG A 63 11.93 -9.85 -11.59
C ARG A 63 11.45 -11.28 -11.36
N CYS A 64 10.35 -11.69 -11.99
CA CYS A 64 9.71 -12.99 -11.81
C CYS A 64 9.39 -13.29 -10.33
N LEU A 65 8.87 -12.30 -9.59
CA LEU A 65 8.54 -12.40 -8.16
C LEU A 65 7.03 -12.52 -7.90
N MET A 66 6.21 -12.80 -8.92
CA MET A 66 4.75 -12.85 -8.76
C MET A 66 4.32 -13.82 -7.66
N ASP A 67 4.94 -14.99 -7.60
CA ASP A 67 4.66 -16.01 -6.58
C ASP A 67 4.97 -15.53 -5.15
N GLU A 68 5.74 -14.46 -4.95
CA GLU A 68 5.99 -13.91 -3.61
C GLU A 68 4.77 -13.14 -3.05
N ILE A 69 3.82 -12.75 -3.89
CA ILE A 69 2.52 -12.24 -3.43
C ILE A 69 1.64 -13.44 -3.08
N LYS A 70 1.28 -13.57 -1.81
CA LYS A 70 0.44 -14.64 -1.28
C LYS A 70 -0.97 -14.16 -0.96
N THR A 71 -1.10 -12.91 -0.50
CA THR A 71 -2.40 -12.31 -0.15
C THR A 71 -2.39 -10.81 -0.41
N TRP A 72 -3.55 -10.30 -0.84
CA TRP A 72 -3.88 -8.88 -0.77
C TRP A 72 -4.75 -8.61 0.46
N ASP A 73 -4.25 -7.79 1.38
CA ASP A 73 -4.86 -7.60 2.69
C ASP A 73 -5.50 -6.21 2.87
N GLY A 74 -5.40 -5.35 1.86
CA GLY A 74 -6.23 -4.15 1.74
C GLY A 74 -5.47 -2.90 1.32
N CYS A 75 -6.22 -1.82 1.09
CA CYS A 75 -5.69 -0.52 0.68
C CYS A 75 -6.40 0.64 1.37
N PHE A 76 -7.74 0.60 1.42
CA PHE A 76 -8.54 1.70 1.95
C PHE A 76 -9.34 1.29 3.18
N ASN A 77 -9.15 2.04 4.27
CA ASN A 77 -9.93 1.90 5.50
C ASN A 77 -9.82 3.18 6.34
N ILE A 78 -10.94 3.90 6.50
CA ILE A 78 -11.01 5.11 7.35
C ILE A 78 -11.01 4.69 8.81
N ARG A 79 -9.86 4.82 9.46
CA ARG A 79 -9.69 4.49 10.89
C ARG A 79 -8.51 5.22 11.51
N LYS A 80 -8.59 5.42 12.82
CA LYS A 80 -7.41 5.77 13.62
C LYS A 80 -6.47 4.56 13.74
N LYS A 81 -5.18 4.82 13.96
CA LYS A 81 -4.21 3.78 14.29
C LYS A 81 -4.53 3.21 15.68
N ARG A 82 -4.44 1.89 15.84
CA ARG A 82 -4.78 1.22 17.09
C ARG A 82 -3.88 1.73 18.22
N GLY A 83 -4.49 2.26 19.28
CA GLY A 83 -3.79 2.82 20.44
C GLY A 83 -3.21 4.23 20.23
N LEU A 84 -3.50 4.88 19.10
CA LEU A 84 -3.03 6.25 18.78
C LEU A 84 -4.19 7.14 18.32
N ASN A 85 -4.01 8.45 18.43
CA ASN A 85 -5.00 9.44 17.98
C ASN A 85 -4.86 9.84 16.50
N SER A 86 -3.75 9.46 15.85
CA SER A 86 -3.52 9.74 14.43
C SER A 86 -4.23 8.75 13.51
N TRP A 87 -4.67 9.24 12.36
CA TRP A 87 -5.25 8.43 11.29
C TRP A 87 -4.24 7.46 10.68
N SER A 88 -4.75 6.32 10.22
CA SER A 88 -3.99 5.39 9.38
C SER A 88 -3.79 5.96 7.98
N LEU A 89 -2.68 5.64 7.31
CA LEU A 89 -2.51 6.07 5.92
C LEU A 89 -3.46 5.37 4.93
N HIS A 90 -3.96 4.19 5.29
CA HIS A 90 -5.09 3.56 4.59
C HIS A 90 -6.34 4.43 4.56
N SER A 91 -6.48 5.43 5.44
CA SER A 91 -7.62 6.35 5.42
C SER A 91 -7.59 7.33 4.24
N TRP A 92 -6.48 7.40 3.50
CA TRP A 92 -6.34 8.18 2.26
C TRP A 92 -6.08 7.32 1.03
N GLY A 93 -6.08 5.98 1.15
CA GLY A 93 -5.85 5.08 0.02
C GLY A 93 -4.46 5.22 -0.62
N ILE A 94 -3.43 5.53 0.19
CA ILE A 94 -2.01 5.68 -0.24
C ILE A 94 -1.09 4.60 0.36
N ALA A 95 -1.68 3.57 0.95
CA ALA A 95 -0.98 2.47 1.60
C ALA A 95 -1.69 1.16 1.28
N ILE A 96 -0.94 0.08 1.25
CA ILE A 96 -1.42 -1.27 0.97
C ILE A 96 -0.83 -2.24 1.98
N ASP A 97 -1.56 -3.32 2.23
CA ASP A 97 -1.10 -4.47 3.00
C ASP A 97 -1.07 -5.71 2.11
N ILE A 98 0.03 -6.46 2.15
CA ILE A 98 0.17 -7.76 1.49
C ILE A 98 0.83 -8.78 2.42
N ASN A 99 0.54 -10.06 2.21
CA ASN A 99 1.12 -11.19 2.96
C ASN A 99 0.97 -11.07 4.48
N ALA A 100 -0.17 -10.55 4.97
CA ALA A 100 -0.37 -10.18 6.37
C ALA A 100 -0.18 -11.34 7.36
N SER A 101 -0.59 -12.55 7.00
CA SER A 101 -0.50 -13.73 7.87
C SER A 101 0.93 -13.97 8.41
N GLY A 102 1.96 -13.77 7.58
CA GLY A 102 3.36 -13.92 7.95
C GLY A 102 4.08 -12.61 8.32
N ASN A 103 3.42 -11.46 8.20
CA ASN A 103 4.07 -10.15 8.25
C ASN A 103 3.32 -9.10 9.10
N GLY A 104 2.42 -9.53 9.98
CA GLY A 104 1.60 -8.63 10.78
C GLY A 104 2.37 -7.72 11.76
N LEU A 105 1.73 -6.62 12.14
CA LEU A 105 2.27 -5.61 13.06
C LEU A 105 2.85 -6.19 14.36
N GLY A 106 4.11 -5.87 14.63
CA GLY A 106 4.89 -6.28 15.80
C GLY A 106 5.46 -7.70 15.72
N LYS A 107 5.33 -8.38 14.57
CA LYS A 107 5.98 -9.66 14.31
C LYS A 107 7.31 -9.43 13.59
N THR A 108 8.19 -10.42 13.66
CA THR A 108 9.42 -10.45 12.85
C THR A 108 9.00 -10.54 11.37
N PRO A 109 9.33 -9.55 10.53
CA PRO A 109 8.98 -9.59 9.11
C PRO A 109 9.66 -10.78 8.41
N SER A 110 8.93 -11.43 7.52
CA SER A 110 9.40 -12.55 6.69
C SER A 110 9.32 -12.25 5.18
N MET A 111 8.86 -11.06 4.80
CA MET A 111 8.74 -10.61 3.41
C MET A 111 10.07 -10.75 2.65
N ASP A 112 10.03 -11.34 1.45
CA ASP A 112 11.20 -11.40 0.56
C ASP A 112 11.72 -9.98 0.30
N ARG A 113 13.02 -9.79 0.50
CA ARG A 113 13.63 -8.47 0.35
C ARG A 113 13.60 -7.96 -1.09
N ARG A 114 13.69 -8.86 -2.08
CA ARG A 114 13.60 -8.51 -3.50
C ARG A 114 12.21 -7.95 -3.84
N LEU A 115 11.17 -8.52 -3.22
CA LEU A 115 9.80 -8.00 -3.33
C LEU A 115 9.70 -6.62 -2.68
N VAL A 116 10.25 -6.43 -1.48
CA VAL A 116 10.30 -5.11 -0.82
C VAL A 116 10.99 -4.07 -1.71
N ASP A 117 12.08 -4.44 -2.38
CA ASP A 117 12.83 -3.51 -3.23
C ASP A 117 12.02 -3.10 -4.48
N CYS A 118 11.16 -3.97 -5.05
CA CYS A 118 10.22 -3.59 -6.12
C CYS A 118 9.33 -2.41 -5.73
N PHE A 119 8.80 -2.41 -4.51
CA PHE A 119 7.99 -1.32 -3.98
C PHE A 119 8.83 -0.09 -3.67
N LYS A 120 10.00 -0.25 -3.05
CA LYS A 120 10.86 0.89 -2.71
C LYS A 120 11.32 1.68 -3.94
N GLU A 121 11.72 0.99 -5.00
CA GLU A 121 12.10 1.60 -6.28
C GLU A 121 10.92 2.24 -7.03
N ALA A 122 9.70 1.85 -6.66
CA ALA A 122 8.47 2.46 -7.13
C ALA A 122 8.01 3.66 -6.27
N GLY A 123 8.73 4.00 -5.20
CA GLY A 123 8.44 5.17 -4.37
C GLY A 123 7.70 4.84 -3.07
N PHE A 124 7.80 3.62 -2.56
CA PHE A 124 7.19 3.22 -1.29
C PHE A 124 8.20 3.15 -0.13
N ASP A 125 7.73 3.49 1.06
CA ASP A 125 8.34 3.07 2.32
C ASP A 125 7.76 1.71 2.76
N TRP A 126 8.56 0.89 3.42
CA TRP A 126 8.15 -0.43 3.95
C TRP A 126 8.19 -0.46 5.49
N GLY A 127 7.07 -0.89 6.08
CA GLY A 127 6.87 -0.92 7.53
C GLY A 127 7.74 -1.93 8.29
N GLY A 128 8.28 -2.93 7.61
CA GLY A 128 9.12 -3.96 8.24
C GLY A 128 10.43 -3.45 8.85
N THR A 129 10.85 -2.22 8.51
CA THR A 129 12.06 -1.58 9.08
C THR A 129 11.78 -0.66 10.26
N TRP A 130 10.52 -0.49 10.66
CA TRP A 130 10.16 0.38 11.78
C TRP A 130 10.50 -0.24 13.13
N THR A 131 10.63 0.59 14.17
CA THR A 131 10.91 0.15 15.54
C THR A 131 9.90 -0.89 16.04
N ARG A 132 8.62 -0.70 15.70
CA ARG A 132 7.61 -1.74 15.78
C ARG A 132 7.31 -2.18 14.35
N PRO A 133 7.88 -3.30 13.88
CA PRO A 133 7.78 -3.68 12.48
C PRO A 133 6.33 -3.88 12.05
N ASP A 134 6.02 -3.48 10.83
CA ASP A 134 4.76 -3.78 10.16
C ASP A 134 5.08 -4.32 8.77
N GLY A 135 5.44 -5.61 8.71
CA GLY A 135 6.05 -6.21 7.52
C GLY A 135 5.11 -6.30 6.32
N MET A 136 3.80 -6.26 6.56
CA MET A 136 2.77 -6.32 5.51
C MET A 136 2.57 -4.95 4.85
N HIS A 137 2.92 -3.87 5.56
CA HIS A 137 2.53 -2.51 5.22
C HIS A 137 3.53 -1.82 4.27
N PHE A 138 3.00 -1.33 3.16
CA PHE A 138 3.69 -0.43 2.24
C PHE A 138 2.90 0.87 2.10
N GLN A 139 3.59 2.00 2.02
CA GLN A 139 2.97 3.30 1.82
C GLN A 139 3.79 4.16 0.88
N LEU A 140 3.15 5.11 0.20
CA LEU A 140 3.90 6.12 -0.55
C LEU A 140 4.91 6.84 0.37
N SER A 141 6.14 6.97 -0.12
CA SER A 141 7.24 7.64 0.58
C SER A 141 7.11 9.17 0.55
N VAL A 142 6.45 9.68 -0.51
CA VAL A 142 6.14 11.09 -0.76
C VAL A 142 4.73 11.23 -1.34
N ILE A 143 4.09 12.36 -1.05
CA ILE A 143 2.82 12.80 -1.64
C ILE A 143 2.91 14.28 -1.94
#